data_AF-A0A397SQX1-F1
#
_entry.id   AF-A0A397SQX1-F1
#
_cell.length_a   1.000
_cell.length_b   1.000
_cell.length_c   1.000
_cell.angle_alpha   90.00
_cell.angle_beta   90.00
_cell.angle_gamma   90.00
#
_symmetry.space_group_name_H-M   'P 1'
#
loop_
_entity.id
_entity.type
_entity.pdbx_description
1 polymer ?
#
loop_
_entity_poly.entity_id
_entity_poly.type
_entity_poly.pdbx_seq_one_letter_code
_entity_poly.pdbx_strand_id
1 'polypeptide(L)'
;MENTGWALKENQKFGKKGGGKRISKHIVALLEGYFLAGNLDKSDRYSAQEMWNELAKLVEEGSLEENDISKVSTIQNWIARYAAQHKQNMAQRAR
;
A
#
# COMPACT_ATOMS: atom_id res chain seq x y z
N MET A 1 -12.92 -30.70 23.28
CA MET A 1 -11.83 -31.20 22.42
C MET A 1 -12.49 -31.41 21.07
N GLU A 2 -12.12 -30.80 19.96
CA GLU A 2 -10.84 -30.28 19.47
C GLU A 2 -11.15 -29.15 18.47
N ASN A 3 -10.33 -28.10 18.37
CA ASN A 3 -10.36 -27.20 17.22
C ASN A 3 -8.93 -27.00 16.72
N THR A 4 -8.42 -28.03 16.05
CA THR A 4 -7.16 -27.97 15.31
C THR A 4 -7.42 -27.40 13.94
N GLY A 5 -6.76 -26.30 13.57
CA GLY A 5 -6.61 -25.98 12.14
C GLY A 5 -6.53 -24.52 11.74
N TRP A 6 -6.14 -23.59 12.60
CA TRP A 6 -5.74 -22.24 12.13
C TRP A 6 -4.47 -21.81 12.86
N ALA A 7 -3.38 -22.53 12.61
CA ALA A 7 -2.06 -22.01 12.91
C ALA A 7 -1.84 -20.78 12.02
N LEU A 8 -1.91 -19.60 12.63
CA LEU A 8 -1.51 -18.33 12.05
C LEU A 8 -0.13 -18.50 11.41
N LYS A 9 -0.11 -18.50 10.08
CA LYS A 9 1.12 -18.43 9.27
C LYS A 9 1.68 -17.01 9.32
N GLU A 10 1.94 -16.52 10.53
CA GLU A 10 2.52 -15.20 10.80
C GLU A 10 4.04 -15.18 10.48
N ASN A 11 4.66 -16.35 10.36
CA ASN A 11 6.09 -16.48 10.06
C ASN A 11 6.42 -16.58 8.56
N GLN A 12 5.53 -16.14 7.66
CA GLN A 12 5.95 -16.00 6.27
C GLN A 12 6.93 -14.81 6.17
N LYS A 13 8.21 -15.10 6.42
CA LYS A 13 9.32 -14.33 5.90
C LYS A 13 9.19 -14.40 4.38
N PHE A 14 8.52 -13.42 3.80
CA PHE A 14 8.34 -13.34 2.36
C PHE A 14 9.71 -13.07 1.73
N GLY A 15 10.43 -14.17 1.48
CA GLY A 15 11.58 -14.18 0.61
C GLY A 15 11.21 -13.53 -0.71
N LYS A 16 12.03 -12.56 -1.10
CA LYS A 16 12.17 -11.92 -2.41
C LYS A 16 11.36 -12.64 -3.51
N LYS A 17 10.07 -12.30 -3.67
CA LYS A 17 9.23 -12.90 -4.71
C LYS A 17 8.78 -11.83 -5.72
N GLY A 18 9.23 -12.04 -6.95
CA GLY A 18 8.73 -11.40 -8.17
C GLY A 18 9.72 -10.42 -8.78
N GLY A 19 10.42 -10.85 -9.83
CA GLY A 19 11.07 -9.96 -10.81
C GLY A 19 10.07 -9.25 -11.71
N GLY A 20 8.91 -8.85 -11.17
CA GLY A 20 7.99 -7.92 -11.83
C GLY A 20 8.46 -6.49 -11.59
N LYS A 21 8.07 -5.56 -12.47
CA LYS A 21 8.36 -4.13 -12.33
C LYS A 21 7.91 -3.68 -10.94
N ARG A 22 8.87 -3.36 -10.08
CA ARG A 22 8.61 -2.91 -8.71
C ARG A 22 8.09 -1.49 -8.77
N ILE A 23 7.10 -1.18 -7.95
CA ILE A 23 6.76 0.23 -7.68
C ILE A 23 8.04 0.91 -7.20
N SER A 24 8.39 2.03 -7.84
CA SER A 24 9.58 2.79 -7.47
C SER A 24 9.44 3.32 -6.05
N LYS A 25 10.57 3.56 -5.37
CA LYS A 25 10.54 4.08 -3.99
C LYS A 25 9.84 5.44 -3.89
N HIS A 26 9.97 6.28 -4.91
CA HIS A 26 9.33 7.60 -4.93
C HIS A 26 7.80 7.49 -5.02
N ILE A 27 7.27 6.57 -5.85
CA ILE A 27 5.81 6.34 -5.92
C ILE A 27 5.31 5.76 -4.59
N VAL A 28 6.06 4.84 -3.97
CA VAL A 28 5.68 4.31 -2.64
C VAL A 28 5.56 5.45 -1.61
N ALA A 29 6.49 6.39 -1.58
CA ALA A 29 6.43 7.53 -0.65
C ALA A 29 5.19 8.42 -0.86
N LEU A 30 4.80 8.65 -2.13
CA LEU A 30 3.56 9.39 -2.46
C LEU A 30 2.31 8.64 -1.98
N LEU A 31 2.25 7.32 -2.24
CA LEU A 31 1.12 6.49 -1.81
C LEU A 31 1.02 6.42 -0.28
N GLU A 32 2.14 6.38 0.45
CA GLU A 32 2.16 6.47 1.90
C GLU A 32 1.61 7.81 2.41
N GLY A 33 1.99 8.92 1.77
CA GLY A 33 1.47 10.26 2.07
C GLY A 33 -0.06 10.33 1.95
N TYR A 34 -0.61 9.87 0.82
CA TYR A 34 -2.05 9.84 0.60
C TYR A 34 -2.78 8.94 1.60
N PHE A 35 -2.21 7.77 1.91
CA PHE A 35 -2.80 6.84 2.88
C PHE A 35 -2.85 7.45 4.28
N LEU A 36 -1.78 8.13 4.71
CA LEU A 36 -1.68 8.73 6.03
C LEU A 36 -2.59 9.96 6.18
N ALA A 37 -2.72 10.78 5.13
CA ALA A 37 -3.68 11.89 5.11
C ALA A 37 -5.11 11.39 5.40
N GLY A 38 -5.53 10.33 4.71
CA GLY A 38 -6.84 9.70 4.93
C GLY A 38 -7.01 8.93 6.25
N ASN A 39 -5.95 8.78 7.04
CA ASN A 39 -6.03 8.24 8.39
C ASN A 39 -6.17 9.33 9.44
N LEU A 40 -5.79 10.58 9.12
CA LEU A 40 -6.00 11.76 9.97
C LEU A 40 -7.45 12.25 9.87
N ASP A 41 -8.01 12.26 8.65
CA ASP A 41 -9.43 12.49 8.41
C ASP A 41 -10.02 11.40 7.50
N LYS A 42 -11.14 10.82 7.92
CA LYS A 42 -11.83 9.80 7.12
C LYS A 42 -12.49 10.40 5.88
N SER A 43 -12.80 11.70 5.85
CA SER A 43 -13.25 12.39 4.63
C SER A 43 -12.15 12.46 3.57
N ASP A 44 -10.89 12.42 4.00
CA ASP A 44 -9.71 12.52 3.13
C ASP A 44 -9.17 11.12 2.76
N ARG A 45 -9.97 10.06 2.98
CA ARG A 45 -9.56 8.70 2.63
C ARG A 45 -9.54 8.51 1.12
N TYR A 46 -8.34 8.54 0.57
CA TYR A 46 -8.09 8.20 -0.82
C TYR A 46 -8.42 6.73 -1.11
N SER A 47 -9.31 6.51 -2.07
CA SER A 47 -9.46 5.25 -2.80
C SER A 47 -8.26 5.00 -3.72
N ALA A 48 -8.12 3.76 -4.19
CA ALA A 48 -7.07 3.42 -5.16
C ALA A 48 -7.18 4.24 -6.46
N GLN A 49 -8.40 4.60 -6.87
CA GLN A 49 -8.64 5.41 -8.05
C GLN A 49 -8.22 6.85 -7.83
N GLU A 50 -8.52 7.43 -6.66
CA GLU A 50 -8.11 8.81 -6.33
C GLU A 50 -6.58 8.91 -6.22
N MET A 51 -5.91 7.95 -5.59
CA MET A 51 -4.44 7.91 -5.57
C MET A 51 -3.87 7.83 -6.99
N TRP A 52 -4.48 7.03 -7.87
CA TRP A 52 -4.05 6.95 -9.26
C TRP A 52 -4.27 8.27 -10.01
N ASN A 53 -5.39 8.96 -9.79
CA ASN A 53 -5.66 10.25 -10.40
C ASN A 53 -4.64 11.30 -9.97
N GLU A 54 -4.23 11.34 -8.69
CA GLU A 54 -3.18 12.25 -8.23
C GLU A 54 -1.82 11.91 -8.85
N LEU A 55 -1.49 10.63 -9.02
CA LEU A 55 -0.28 10.24 -9.75
C LEU A 55 -0.35 10.65 -11.24
N ALA A 56 -1.53 10.54 -11.87
CA ALA A 56 -1.74 10.94 -13.26
C ALA A 56 -1.54 12.45 -13.45
N LYS A 57 -2.05 13.29 -12.53
CA LYS A 57 -1.79 14.73 -12.54
C LYS A 57 -0.29 15.04 -12.49
N LEU A 58 0.47 14.34 -11.65
CA LEU A 58 1.92 14.53 -11.58
C LEU A 58 2.65 14.13 -12.87
N VAL A 59 2.10 13.19 -13.64
CA VAL A 59 2.62 12.88 -15.00
C VAL A 59 2.26 13.97 -16.00
N GLU A 60 1.03 14.48 -15.95
CA GLU A 60 0.60 15.62 -16.79
C GLU A 60 1.44 16.87 -16.53
N GLU A 61 1.84 17.09 -15.27
CA GLU A 61 2.72 18.18 -14.84
C GLU A 61 4.20 17.93 -15.18
N GLY A 62 4.55 16.74 -15.69
CA GLY A 62 5.93 16.35 -15.99
C GLY A 62 6.80 16.06 -14.76
N SER A 63 6.20 15.96 -13.57
CA SER A 63 6.87 15.59 -12.32
C SER A 63 7.15 14.09 -12.21
N LEU A 64 6.42 13.27 -12.97
CA LEU A 64 6.58 11.81 -13.07
C LEU A 64 6.56 11.38 -14.53
N GLU A 65 7.13 10.21 -14.84
CA GLU A 65 6.93 9.58 -16.15
C GLU A 65 5.69 8.66 -16.11
N GLU A 66 4.99 8.52 -17.24
CA GLU A 66 3.86 7.57 -17.35
C GLU A 66 4.28 6.13 -16.98
N ASN A 67 5.54 5.79 -17.26
CA ASN A 67 6.14 4.51 -16.89
C ASN A 67 6.31 4.31 -15.38
N ASP A 68 6.30 5.37 -14.58
CA ASP A 68 6.38 5.28 -13.13
C ASP A 68 5.03 4.94 -12.49
N ILE A 69 3.92 5.33 -13.13
CA ILE A 69 2.59 5.04 -12.60
C ILE A 69 2.28 3.54 -12.69
N SER A 70 1.92 2.98 -11.54
CA SER A 70 1.41 1.62 -11.47
C SER A 70 -0.08 1.57 -11.73
N LYS A 71 -0.57 0.45 -12.28
CA LYS A 71 -2.01 0.24 -12.50
C LYS A 71 -2.80 0.37 -11.20
N VAL A 72 -4.04 0.85 -11.28
CA VAL A 72 -4.97 0.98 -10.14
C VAL A 72 -5.07 -0.31 -9.32
N SER A 73 -5.12 -1.48 -9.96
CA SER A 73 -5.16 -2.78 -9.27
C SER A 73 -3.90 -3.08 -8.46
N THR A 74 -2.75 -2.57 -8.89
CA THR A 74 -1.47 -2.69 -8.16
C THR A 74 -1.49 -1.77 -6.94
N ILE A 75 -2.00 -0.55 -7.09
CA ILE A 75 -2.20 0.39 -5.97
C ILE A 75 -3.17 -0.19 -4.95
N GLN A 76 -4.30 -0.75 -5.38
CA GLN A 76 -5.27 -1.39 -4.50
C GLN A 76 -4.65 -2.55 -3.70
N ASN A 77 -3.89 -3.43 -4.36
CA ASN A 77 -3.16 -4.52 -3.68
C ASN A 77 -2.11 -3.99 -2.71
N TRP A 78 -1.45 -2.87 -3.03
CA TRP A 78 -0.49 -2.21 -2.15
C TRP A 78 -1.18 -1.62 -0.92
N ILE A 79 -2.30 -0.90 -1.07
CA ILE A 79 -3.09 -0.33 0.04
C ILE A 79 -3.52 -1.43 1.01
N ALA A 80 -4.05 -2.55 0.50
CA ALA A 80 -4.49 -3.66 1.34
C ALA A 80 -3.35 -4.24 2.19
N ARG A 81 -2.16 -4.41 1.59
CA ARG A 81 -0.96 -4.89 2.29
C ARG A 81 -0.45 -3.88 3.30
N TYR A 82 -0.37 -2.61 2.92
CA TYR A 82 0.11 -1.54 3.77
C TYR A 82 -0.78 -1.36 5.00
N ALA A 83 -2.11 -1.36 4.82
CA ALA A 83 -3.07 -1.25 5.91
C ALA A 83 -2.96 -2.43 6.90
N ALA A 84 -2.76 -3.65 6.42
CA ALA A 84 -2.56 -4.83 7.27
C ALA A 84 -1.27 -4.71 8.10
N GLN A 85 -0.16 -4.35 7.47
CA GLN A 85 1.12 -4.14 8.16
C GLN A 85 1.05 -3.00 9.17
N HIS A 86 0.39 -1.89 8.82
CA HIS A 86 0.25 -0.73 9.69
C HIS A 86 -0.52 -1.09 10.96
N LYS A 87 -1.62 -1.85 10.85
CA LYS A 87 -2.37 -2.34 12.01
C LYS A 87 -1.53 -3.25 12.92
N GLN A 88 -0.76 -4.18 12.32
CA GLN A 88 0.12 -5.07 13.08
C GLN A 88 1.21 -4.29 13.83
N ASN A 89 1.84 -3.31 13.18
CA ASN A 89 2.87 -2.47 13.79
C ASN A 89 2.31 -1.65 14.96
N MET A 90 1.11 -1.08 14.82
CA MET A 90 0.44 -0.35 15.91
C MET A 90 0.12 -1.27 17.09
N ALA A 91 -0.38 -2.49 16.82
CA ALA A 91 -0.66 -3.48 17.86
C ALA A 91 0.60 -3.97 18.59
N GLN A 92 1.74 -4.07 17.90
CA GLN A 92 3.02 -4.43 18.50
C GLN A 92 3.62 -3.29 19.34
N ARG A 93 3.42 -2.02 18.93
CA ARG A 93 3.91 -0.84 19.65
C ARG A 93 3.08 -0.48 20.88
N ALA A 94 1.87 -1.00 21.00
CA ALA A 94 0.98 -0.81 22.15
C ALA A 94 1.15 -1.88 23.25
N ARG A 95 2.12 -2.80 23.10
CA ARG A 95 2.49 -3.83 24.09
C ARG A 95 3.74 -3.41 24.84
#